data_AF-B2TMH1-F1
#
_entry.id   AF-B2TMH1-F1
#
_cell.length_a   1.000
_cell.length_b   1.000
_cell.length_c   1.000
_cell.angle_alpha   90.00
_cell.angle_beta   90.00
_cell.angle_gamma   90.00
#
_symmetry.space_group_name_H-M   'P 1'
#
loop_
_entity.id
_entity.type
_entity.pdbx_description
1 polymer ?
#
loop_
_entity_poly.entity_id
_entity_poly.type
_entity_poly.pdbx_seq_one_letter_code
_entity_poly.pdbx_strand_id
1 'polypeptide(L)'
;MNMAEKELFLNVILKEEDLQYCYISDDGKMFPPHYNTDGMIDVIGEDVYKNYLNNKNNPSKKEPTKEEVLLKEIANLKVDNMKKDVVVTSTLKSLAELKVEMMELKGGNK
;
A
#
# COMPACT_ATOMS: atom_id res chain seq x y z
N MET A 1 13.70 9.50 33.15
CA MET A 1 13.20 8.31 33.84
C MET A 1 14.40 7.57 34.40
N ASN A 2 14.53 7.55 35.73
CA ASN A 2 15.64 6.91 36.44
C ASN A 2 15.43 5.38 36.51
N MET A 3 16.45 4.64 36.97
CA MET A 3 16.43 3.17 37.02
C MET A 3 15.32 2.62 37.94
N ALA A 4 15.07 3.29 39.07
CA ALA A 4 14.01 2.92 40.01
C ALA A 4 12.60 3.16 39.44
N GLU A 5 12.40 4.21 38.66
CA GLU A 5 11.14 4.48 37.95
C GLU A 5 10.88 3.45 36.84
N LYS A 6 11.94 2.98 36.17
CA LYS A 6 11.85 1.88 35.20
C LYS A 6 11.46 0.56 35.86
N GLU A 7 12.09 0.21 36.98
CA GLU A 7 11.74 -0.97 37.76
C GLU A 7 10.29 -0.92 38.28
N LEU A 8 9.85 0.23 38.80
CA LEU A 8 8.48 0.39 39.28
C LEU A 8 7.45 0.25 38.15
N PHE A 9 7.71 0.84 36.98
CA PHE A 9 6.84 0.73 35.80
C PHE A 9 6.78 -0.70 35.26
N LEU A 10 7.92 -1.42 35.30
CA LEU A 10 8.00 -2.83 34.92
C LEU A 10 7.21 -3.71 35.88
N ASN A 11 7.32 -3.53 37.19
CA ASN A 11 6.61 -4.32 38.20
C ASN A 11 5.08 -4.08 38.21
N VAL A 12 4.62 -2.94 37.70
CA VAL A 12 3.18 -2.63 37.59
C VAL A 12 2.54 -3.28 36.36
N ILE A 13 3.32 -3.54 35.31
CA ILE A 13 2.82 -4.03 34.01
C ILE A 13 3.18 -5.49 33.77
N LEU A 14 4.30 -5.95 34.34
CA LEU A 14 4.83 -7.31 34.24
C LEU A 14 5.04 -7.88 35.63
N LYS A 15 4.79 -9.18 35.79
CA LYS A 15 5.16 -9.88 37.01
C LYS A 15 6.68 -10.00 37.06
N GLU A 16 7.26 -9.85 38.24
CA GLU A 16 8.72 -9.93 38.43
C GLU A 16 9.30 -11.26 37.93
N GLU A 17 8.56 -12.36 38.11
CA GLU A 17 8.87 -13.69 37.60
C GLU A 17 8.95 -13.77 36.07
N ASP A 18 8.30 -12.86 35.36
CA ASP A 18 8.21 -12.84 33.90
C ASP A 18 9.28 -11.96 33.23
N LEU A 19 10.07 -11.23 34.03
CA LEU A 19 11.15 -10.36 33.51
C LEU A 19 12.18 -11.16 32.71
N GLN A 20 12.40 -12.44 33.06
CA GLN A 20 13.30 -13.35 32.35
C GLN A 20 12.86 -13.66 30.90
N TYR A 21 11.57 -13.47 30.58
CA TYR A 21 11.02 -13.70 29.25
C TYR A 21 10.99 -12.43 28.40
N CYS A 22 11.47 -11.31 28.92
CA CYS A 22 11.62 -10.09 28.15
C CYS A 22 12.89 -10.14 27.30
N TYR A 23 12.88 -9.44 26.17
CA TYR A 23 14.05 -9.25 25.33
C TYR A 23 14.42 -7.77 25.26
N ILE A 24 15.71 -7.45 25.38
CA ILE A 24 16.24 -6.11 25.19
C ILE A 24 17.08 -6.13 23.91
N SER A 25 16.67 -5.36 22.91
CA SER A 25 17.42 -5.24 21.65
C SER A 25 18.69 -4.41 21.83
N ASP A 26 19.58 -4.49 20.84
CA ASP A 26 20.87 -3.79 20.84
C ASP A 26 20.74 -2.25 20.97
N ASP A 27 19.61 -1.68 20.56
CA ASP A 27 19.29 -0.25 20.71
C ASP A 27 18.66 0.11 22.08
N GLY A 28 18.60 -0.85 23.01
CA GLY A 28 18.12 -0.66 24.38
C GLY A 28 16.59 -0.65 24.50
N LYS A 29 15.85 -1.06 23.46
CA LYS A 29 14.40 -1.18 23.51
C LYS A 29 13.99 -2.53 24.11
N MET A 30 13.04 -2.48 25.04
CA MET A 30 12.51 -3.67 25.70
C MET A 30 11.26 -4.19 24.98
N PHE A 31 11.21 -5.50 24.81
CA PHE A 31 10.11 -6.26 24.22
C PHE A 31 9.58 -7.23 25.28
N PRO A 32 8.42 -6.94 25.88
CA PRO A 32 7.80 -7.83 26.86
C PRO A 32 7.23 -9.09 26.20
N PRO A 33 7.03 -10.17 26.96
CA PRO A 33 6.26 -11.32 26.49
C PRO A 33 4.79 -10.92 26.21
N HIS A 34 4.13 -11.68 25.34
CA HIS A 34 2.69 -11.62 25.14
C HIS A 34 2.00 -12.60 26.08
N TYR A 35 0.81 -12.22 26.55
CA TYR A 35 -0.02 -13.03 27.42
C TYR A 35 -1.31 -13.38 26.69
N ASN A 36 -1.71 -14.65 26.77
CA ASN A 36 -3.02 -15.08 26.30
C ASN A 36 -4.14 -14.61 27.25
N THR A 37 -5.39 -14.95 26.92
CA THR A 37 -6.57 -14.57 27.71
C THR A 37 -6.58 -15.14 29.13
N ASP A 38 -5.84 -16.23 29.37
CA ASP A 38 -5.70 -16.87 30.68
C ASP A 38 -4.57 -16.24 31.52
N GLY A 39 -3.92 -15.20 30.99
CA GLY A 39 -2.80 -14.53 31.64
C GLY A 39 -1.51 -15.35 31.67
N MET A 40 -1.41 -16.38 30.82
CA MET A 40 -0.22 -17.19 30.62
C MET A 40 0.59 -16.68 29.42
N ILE A 41 1.92 -16.76 29.51
CA ILE A 41 2.79 -16.38 28.40
C ILE A 41 2.58 -17.35 27.24
N ASP A 42 2.24 -16.82 26.07
CA ASP A 42 2.13 -17.56 24.81
C ASP A 42 3.24 -17.20 23.81
N VAL A 43 3.86 -16.02 23.95
CA VAL A 43 5.01 -15.59 23.12
C VAL A 43 6.03 -14.89 24.01
N ILE A 44 7.29 -15.33 23.96
CA ILE A 44 8.40 -14.66 24.68
C ILE A 44 8.85 -13.40 23.95
N GLY A 45 9.48 -12.48 24.69
CA GLY A 45 9.94 -11.19 24.17
C GLY A 45 10.88 -11.30 22.96
N GLU A 46 11.71 -12.35 22.88
CA GLU A 46 12.60 -12.58 21.73
C GLU A 46 11.80 -12.82 20.44
N ASP A 47 10.72 -13.58 20.51
CA ASP A 47 9.87 -13.86 19.35
C ASP A 47 8.99 -12.66 18.99
N VAL A 48 8.59 -11.86 19.98
CA VAL A 48 7.98 -10.53 19.74
C VAL A 48 8.95 -9.63 18.97
N TYR A 49 10.24 -9.62 19.33
CA TYR A 49 11.25 -8.86 18.61
C TYR A 49 11.49 -9.37 17.19
N LYS A 50 11.59 -10.69 16.99
CA LYS A 50 11.71 -11.29 15.65
C LYS A 50 10.52 -10.91 14.76
N ASN A 51 9.29 -10.94 15.31
CA ASN A 51 8.09 -10.52 14.59
C ASN A 51 8.12 -9.02 14.25
N TYR A 52 8.58 -8.17 15.18
CA TYR A 52 8.79 -6.75 14.92
C TYR A 52 9.78 -6.51 13.78
N LEU A 53 10.93 -7.18 13.80
CA LEU A 53 11.94 -7.11 12.74
C LEU A 53 11.40 -7.62 11.41
N ASN A 54 10.67 -8.73 11.41
CA ASN A 54 10.07 -9.30 10.21
C ASN A 54 9.07 -8.32 9.59
N ASN A 55 8.18 -7.73 10.39
CA ASN A 55 7.22 -6.73 9.91
C ASN A 55 7.89 -5.44 9.40
N LYS A 56 9.02 -5.05 10.01
CA LYS A 56 9.81 -3.89 9.59
C LYS A 56 10.55 -4.15 8.28
N ASN A 57 11.15 -5.32 8.12
CA ASN A 57 11.99 -5.68 6.97
C ASN A 57 11.17 -6.19 5.78
N ASN A 58 10.01 -6.79 6.06
CA ASN A 58 9.07 -7.30 5.08
C ASN A 58 7.69 -6.68 5.35
N PRO A 59 7.51 -5.38 5.04
CA PRO A 59 6.21 -4.76 5.17
C PRO A 59 5.24 -5.52 4.29
N SER A 60 4.17 -6.06 4.89
CA SER A 60 3.09 -6.67 4.13
C SER A 60 2.69 -5.71 3.01
N LYS A 61 2.75 -6.17 1.76
CA LYS A 61 2.21 -5.39 0.65
C LYS A 61 0.76 -5.13 1.00
N LYS A 62 0.44 -3.87 1.33
CA LYS A 62 -0.95 -3.47 1.53
C LYS A 62 -1.69 -3.89 0.26
N GLU A 63 -2.67 -4.76 0.42
CA GLU A 63 -3.58 -5.02 -0.67
C GLU A 63 -4.19 -3.68 -1.09
N PRO A 64 -4.25 -3.39 -2.39
CA PRO A 64 -4.82 -2.15 -2.85
C PRO A 64 -6.26 -2.04 -2.35
N THR A 65 -6.61 -0.87 -1.84
CA THR A 65 -7.99 -0.64 -1.40
C THR A 65 -8.93 -0.70 -2.60
N LYS A 66 -10.22 -0.96 -2.36
CA LYS A 66 -11.24 -0.92 -3.42
C LYS A 66 -11.20 0.43 -4.17
N GLU A 67 -10.95 1.52 -3.45
CA GLU A 67 -10.83 2.86 -4.03
C GLU A 67 -9.63 2.99 -4.96
N GLU A 68 -8.47 2.45 -4.59
CA GLU A 68 -7.27 2.46 -5.43
C GLU A 68 -7.46 1.64 -6.72
N VAL A 69 -8.17 0.51 -6.64
CA VAL A 69 -8.53 -0.30 -7.81
C VAL A 69 -9.46 0.49 -8.73
N LEU A 70 -10.53 1.08 -8.18
CA LEU A 70 -11.50 1.87 -8.96
C LEU A 70 -10.84 3.09 -9.62
N LEU A 71 -9.95 3.79 -8.92
CA LEU A 71 -9.20 4.92 -9.49
C LEU A 71 -8.34 4.48 -10.68
N LYS A 72 -7.69 3.32 -10.58
CA LYS A 72 -6.91 2.75 -11.69
C LYS A 72 -7.79 2.40 -12.89
N GLU A 73 -8.96 1.81 -12.66
CA GLU A 73 -9.92 1.50 -13.73
C GLU A 73 -10.45 2.78 -14.41
N ILE A 74 -10.79 3.80 -13.63
CA ILE A 74 -11.21 5.11 -14.15
C ILE A 74 -10.10 5.75 -14.98
N ALA A 75 -8.85 5.69 -14.52
CA ALA A 75 -7.71 6.23 -15.26
C ALA A 75 -7.54 5.51 -16.62
N ASN A 76 -7.64 4.19 -16.63
CA ASN A 76 -7.57 3.40 -17.86
C ASN A 76 -8.70 3.76 -18.83
N LEU A 77 -9.93 3.85 -18.33
CA LEU A 77 -11.10 4.24 -19.13
C LEU A 77 -10.94 5.63 -19.74
N LYS A 78 -10.38 6.59 -19.01
CA LYS A 78 -10.08 7.94 -19.54
C LYS A 78 -9.07 7.88 -20.68
N VAL A 79 -7.98 7.13 -20.51
CA VAL A 79 -6.96 6.96 -21.56
C VAL A 79 -7.55 6.32 -22.82
N ASP A 80 -8.38 5.29 -22.65
CA ASP A 80 -8.99 4.60 -23.80
C ASP A 80 -10.02 5.49 -24.51
N ASN A 81 -10.77 6.31 -23.78
CA ASN A 81 -11.64 7.31 -24.39
C ASN A 81 -10.85 8.35 -25.18
N MET A 82 -9.75 8.88 -24.62
CA MET A 82 -8.89 9.83 -25.34
C MET A 82 -8.33 9.22 -26.63
N LYS A 83 -7.92 7.95 -26.62
CA LYS A 83 -7.45 7.24 -27.83
C LYS A 83 -8.57 7.14 -28.87
N LYS A 84 -9.79 6.83 -28.46
CA LYS A 84 -10.95 6.78 -29.36
C LYS A 84 -11.24 8.15 -29.96
N ASP A 85 -11.19 9.22 -29.17
CA ASP A 85 -11.41 10.59 -29.66
C ASP A 85 -10.38 10.99 -30.73
N VAL A 86 -9.11 10.61 -30.55
CA VAL A 86 -8.06 10.84 -31.55
C VAL A 86 -8.39 10.12 -32.87
N VAL A 87 -8.81 8.85 -32.80
CA VAL A 87 -9.18 8.07 -34.00
C VAL A 87 -10.42 8.64 -34.68
N VAL A 88 -11.43 9.05 -33.92
CA VAL A 88 -12.63 9.70 -34.47
C VAL A 88 -12.25 10.99 -35.19
N THR A 89 -11.43 11.82 -34.55
CA THR A 89 -10.97 13.09 -35.13
C THR A 89 -10.17 12.88 -36.41
N SER A 90 -9.25 11.91 -36.44
CA SER A 90 -8.50 11.60 -37.65
C SER A 90 -9.39 11.09 -38.77
N THR A 91 -10.36 10.22 -38.45
CA THR A 91 -11.30 9.67 -39.43
C THR A 91 -12.18 10.77 -40.04
N LEU A 92 -12.69 11.69 -39.22
CA LEU A 92 -13.47 12.84 -39.68
C LEU A 92 -12.65 13.75 -40.59
N LYS A 93 -11.36 13.97 -40.28
CA LYS A 93 -10.45 14.74 -41.12
C LYS A 93 -10.28 14.08 -42.49
N SER A 94 -9.95 12.79 -42.54
CA SER A 94 -9.80 12.07 -43.81
C SER A 94 -11.10 12.03 -44.62
N LEU A 95 -12.26 11.93 -43.96
CA LEU A 95 -13.55 11.99 -44.65
C LEU A 95 -13.79 13.38 -45.27
N ALA A 96 -13.39 14.45 -44.58
CA ALA A 96 -13.48 15.80 -45.11
C ALA A 96 -12.55 16.01 -46.32
N GLU A 97 -11.31 15.52 -46.24
CA GLU A 97 -10.34 15.56 -47.36
C GLU A 97 -10.89 14.83 -48.59
N LEU A 98 -11.35 13.58 -48.43
CA LEU A 98 -11.95 12.79 -49.52
C LEU A 98 -13.18 13.48 -50.13
N LYS A 99 -14.00 14.17 -49.32
CA LYS A 99 -15.17 14.90 -49.81
C LYS A 99 -14.77 16.08 -50.70
N VAL A 100 -13.69 16.78 -50.35
CA VAL A 100 -13.15 17.89 -51.16
C VAL A 100 -12.62 17.35 -52.49
N GLU A 101 -11.79 16.30 -52.46
CA GLU A 101 -11.26 15.67 -53.68
C GLU A 101 -12.38 15.21 -54.63
N MET A 102 -13.45 14.60 -54.10
CA MET A 102 -14.61 14.22 -54.90
C MET A 102 -15.33 15.41 -55.55
N MET A 103 -15.40 16.56 -54.86
CA MET A 103 -16.01 17.78 -55.42
C MET A 103 -15.16 18.35 -56.55
N GLU A 104 -13.84 18.35 -56.40
CA GLU A 104 -12.90 18.80 -57.44
C GLU A 104 -12.99 17.92 -58.69
N LEU A 105 -13.03 16.59 -58.53
CA LEU A 105 -13.18 15.64 -59.63
C LEU A 105 -14.53 15.79 -60.36
N LYS A 106 -15.62 16.10 -59.65
CA LYS A 106 -16.94 16.35 -60.26
C LYS A 106 -17.04 17.72 -60.93
N GLY A 107 -16.29 18.72 -60.46
CA GLY A 107 -16.25 20.07 -61.02
C GLY A 107 -15.35 20.23 -62.25
N GLY A 108 -14.37 19.34 -62.43
CA GLY A 108 -13.36 19.38 -63.51
C GLY A 108 -13.80 18.77 -64.86
N ASN A 109 -15.04 18.34 -65.02
CA ASN A 109 -15.57 17.79 -66.28
C ASN A 109 -16.13 18.91 -67.20
N LYS A 110 -15.30 19.88 -67.61
CA LYS A 110 -15.61 20.86 -68.65
C LYS A 110 -14.46 21.04 -69.62
#